data_AF-A0A938T033-F1
#
_entry.id   AF-A0A938T033-F1
#
_cell.length_a   1.000
_cell.length_b   1.000
_cell.length_c   1.000
_cell.angle_alpha   90.00
_cell.angle_beta   90.00
_cell.angle_gamma   90.00
#
_symmetry.space_group_name_H-M   'P 1'
#
loop_
_entity.id
_entity.type
_entity.pdbx_description
1 polymer ?
#
loop_
_entity_poly.entity_id
_entity_poly.type
_entity_poly.pdbx_seq_one_letter_code
_entity_poly.pdbx_strand_id
1 'polypeptide(L)'
;MGADARHERSNIESDHRLYPPSAEMERSVDQRKEAMTPFADCTFCGGAVEERRIDYDYRRQGQLLIMKNVPAGVCRQCGEKYFKPDVLKQMDQRYHDIVDRHQKPEEVVEIPAVSF
;
A
#
# COMPACT_ATOMS: atom_id res chain seq x y z
N MET A 1 -16.62 -67.07 -1.17
CA MET A 1 -15.24 -66.59 -0.95
C MET A 1 -15.02 -65.43 -1.91
N GLY A 2 -15.45 -64.22 -1.52
CA GLY A 2 -15.40 -63.00 -2.33
C GLY A 2 -14.60 -61.94 -1.58
N ALA A 3 -13.65 -61.33 -2.29
CA ALA A 3 -12.54 -60.58 -1.72
C ALA A 3 -12.92 -59.21 -1.17
N ASP A 4 -12.30 -58.87 -0.04
CA ASP A 4 -12.34 -57.60 0.67
C ASP A 4 -11.77 -56.45 -0.17
N ALA A 5 -12.59 -55.42 -0.41
CA ALA A 5 -12.21 -54.18 -1.06
C ALA A 5 -11.44 -53.29 -0.06
N ARG A 6 -10.10 -53.36 -0.08
CA ARG A 6 -9.24 -52.43 0.66
C ARG A 6 -8.96 -51.19 -0.19
N HIS A 7 -9.48 -50.06 0.29
CA HIS A 7 -9.15 -48.71 -0.16
C HIS A 7 -7.63 -48.49 -0.22
N GLU A 8 -7.08 -48.28 -1.41
CA GLU A 8 -5.76 -47.68 -1.58
C GLU A 8 -5.86 -46.17 -1.35
N ARG A 9 -5.33 -45.74 -0.21
CA ARG A 9 -5.09 -44.32 0.07
C ARG A 9 -3.89 -43.89 -0.75
N SER A 10 -4.09 -43.04 -1.75
CA SER A 10 -3.02 -42.42 -2.52
C SER A 10 -2.20 -41.50 -1.61
N ASN A 11 -0.96 -41.88 -1.32
CA ASN A 11 0.05 -41.00 -0.73
C ASN A 11 0.40 -39.93 -1.77
N ILE A 12 -0.16 -38.73 -1.59
CA ILE A 12 0.30 -37.52 -2.29
C ILE A 12 1.60 -37.12 -1.58
N GLU A 13 2.72 -37.69 -2.03
CA GLU A 13 4.04 -37.16 -1.70
C GLU A 13 4.09 -35.72 -2.23
N SER A 14 4.26 -34.79 -1.29
CA SER A 14 4.31 -33.36 -1.51
C SER A 14 5.42 -33.00 -2.48
N ASP A 15 5.05 -32.78 -3.74
CA ASP A 15 5.92 -32.27 -4.78
C ASP A 15 6.43 -30.88 -4.37
N HIS A 16 7.63 -30.85 -3.80
CA HIS A 16 8.35 -29.64 -3.40
C HIS A 16 8.58 -28.66 -4.55
N ARG A 17 8.27 -29.05 -5.80
CA ARG A 17 8.27 -28.15 -6.96
C ARG A 17 7.06 -27.20 -6.96
N LEU A 18 5.95 -27.55 -6.30
CA LEU A 18 4.75 -26.71 -6.23
C LEU A 18 4.78 -25.69 -5.09
N TYR A 19 5.60 -25.91 -4.06
CA TYR A 19 5.74 -25.02 -2.92
C TYR A 19 7.21 -24.85 -2.53
N PRO A 20 7.91 -23.85 -3.09
CA PRO A 20 9.30 -23.58 -2.71
C PRO A 20 9.36 -23.12 -1.24
N PRO A 21 10.49 -23.32 -0.54
CA PRO A 21 10.70 -22.84 0.82
C PRO A 21 10.47 -21.31 0.92
N SER A 22 9.88 -20.85 2.03
CA SER A 22 9.54 -19.43 2.25
C SER A 22 10.71 -18.47 1.98
N ALA A 23 11.93 -18.87 2.32
CA ALA A 23 13.15 -18.08 2.10
C ALA A 23 13.49 -17.86 0.61
N GLU A 24 13.07 -18.74 -0.31
CA GLU A 24 13.22 -18.54 -1.75
C GLU A 24 12.19 -17.54 -2.30
N MET A 25 10.98 -17.58 -1.77
CA MET A 25 9.92 -16.63 -2.09
C MET A 25 10.36 -15.21 -1.67
N GLU A 26 10.88 -15.05 -0.45
CA GLU A 26 11.34 -13.77 0.11
C GLU A 26 12.44 -13.11 -0.74
N ARG A 27 13.42 -13.88 -1.22
CA ARG A 27 14.51 -13.36 -2.07
C ARG A 27 14.03 -12.81 -3.42
N SER A 28 12.95 -13.35 -3.98
CA SER A 28 12.37 -12.92 -5.27
C SER A 28 11.47 -11.69 -5.15
N VAL A 29 10.88 -11.47 -3.96
CA VAL A 29 10.02 -10.32 -3.66
C VAL A 29 10.87 -9.06 -3.49
N ASP A 30 12.06 -9.17 -2.88
CA ASP A 30 12.95 -8.02 -2.70
C ASP A 30 13.56 -7.52 -4.02
N GLN A 31 13.81 -8.40 -4.99
CA GLN A 31 14.42 -8.04 -6.28
C GLN A 31 13.44 -7.37 -7.27
N ARG A 32 12.12 -7.47 -7.04
CA ARG A 32 11.09 -6.77 -7.83
C ARG A 32 10.70 -5.40 -7.26
N LYS A 33 11.21 -5.02 -6.08
CA LYS A 33 10.86 -3.74 -5.44
C LYS A 33 11.41 -2.50 -6.15
N GLU A 34 12.48 -2.63 -6.94
CA GLU A 34 13.17 -1.47 -7.52
C GLU A 34 12.71 -1.10 -8.94
N ALA A 35 11.89 -1.92 -9.60
CA ALA A 35 11.21 -1.56 -10.84
C ALA A 35 9.78 -1.10 -10.53
N MET A 36 9.72 0.08 -9.91
CA MET A 36 8.54 0.88 -9.60
C MET A 36 7.49 0.79 -10.73
N THR A 37 6.42 0.02 -10.54
CA THR A 37 5.35 -0.05 -11.55
C THR A 37 4.80 1.36 -11.81
N PRO A 38 4.81 1.85 -13.06
CA PRO A 38 4.34 3.19 -13.38
C PRO A 38 2.83 3.30 -13.06
N PHE A 39 2.40 4.50 -12.66
CA PHE A 39 0.98 4.77 -12.53
C PHE A 39 0.30 4.68 -13.91
N ALA A 40 -0.89 4.11 -13.94
CA ALA A 40 -1.75 4.16 -15.13
C ALA A 40 -2.23 5.60 -15.36
N ASP A 41 -2.86 5.83 -16.52
CA ASP A 41 -3.54 7.10 -16.80
C ASP A 41 -4.64 7.39 -15.77
N CYS A 42 -4.93 8.68 -15.60
CA CYS A 42 -5.85 9.16 -14.59
C CYS A 42 -7.24 8.57 -14.81
N THR A 43 -7.75 7.81 -13.84
CA THR A 43 -9.09 7.23 -13.88
C THR A 43 -10.21 8.28 -13.93
N PHE A 44 -9.93 9.52 -13.53
CA PHE A 44 -10.90 10.62 -13.53
C PHE A 44 -11.00 11.35 -14.88
N CYS A 45 -9.87 11.61 -15.56
CA CYS A 45 -9.85 12.43 -16.79
C CYS A 45 -9.09 11.83 -17.98
N GLY A 46 -8.46 10.66 -17.82
CA GLY A 46 -7.64 10.00 -18.85
C GLY A 46 -6.24 10.62 -19.06
N GLY A 47 -5.88 11.67 -18.33
CA GLY A 47 -4.57 12.32 -18.47
C GLY A 47 -3.42 11.53 -17.83
N ALA A 48 -2.21 11.70 -18.37
CA ALA A 48 -1.00 11.06 -17.85
C ALA A 48 -0.74 11.40 -16.37
N VAL A 49 -0.40 10.37 -15.59
CA VAL A 49 -0.03 10.47 -14.17
C VAL A 49 1.47 10.34 -14.04
N GLU A 50 2.10 11.28 -13.33
CA GLU A 50 3.53 11.24 -13.06
C GLU A 50 3.81 11.06 -11.57
N GLU A 51 4.84 10.27 -11.25
CA GLU A 51 5.27 10.09 -9.86
C GLU A 51 5.98 11.36 -9.36
N ARG A 52 5.54 11.87 -8.21
CA ARG A 52 6.06 13.06 -7.53
C ARG A 52 6.11 12.81 -6.03
N ARG A 53 6.88 13.64 -5.32
CA ARG A 53 6.73 13.80 -3.87
C ARG A 53 5.95 15.07 -3.59
N ILE A 54 4.92 14.96 -2.75
CA ILE A 54 4.00 16.05 -2.45
C ILE A 54 3.81 16.21 -0.95
N ASP A 55 3.47 17.42 -0.53
CA ASP A 55 2.85 17.63 0.78
C ASP A 55 1.34 17.41 0.63
N TYR A 56 0.75 16.66 1.56
CA TYR A 56 -0.63 16.21 1.47
C TYR A 56 -1.41 16.52 2.75
N ASP A 57 -2.51 17.27 2.58
CA ASP A 57 -3.49 17.59 3.63
C ASP A 57 -4.38 16.36 3.91
N TYR A 58 -3.91 15.46 4.77
CA TYR A 58 -4.66 14.26 5.15
C TYR A 58 -5.75 14.61 6.16
N ARG A 59 -7.02 14.62 5.69
CA ARG A 59 -8.19 14.93 6.51
C ARG A 59 -8.97 13.66 6.83
N ARG A 60 -9.14 13.35 8.12
CA ARG A 60 -9.91 12.19 8.59
C ARG A 60 -10.55 12.50 9.94
N GLN A 61 -11.83 12.18 10.09
CA GLN A 61 -12.60 12.35 11.34
C GLN A 61 -12.47 13.75 11.97
N GLY A 62 -12.50 14.80 11.15
CA GLY A 62 -12.40 16.19 11.63
C GLY A 62 -10.98 16.65 11.99
N GLN A 63 -9.97 15.79 11.86
CA GLN A 63 -8.57 16.12 12.08
C GLN A 63 -7.85 16.35 10.75
N LEU A 64 -6.88 17.26 10.78
CA LEU A 64 -5.98 17.56 9.67
C LEU A 64 -4.55 17.18 10.08
N LEU A 65 -3.94 16.29 9.31
CA LEU A 65 -2.53 15.96 9.42
C LEU A 65 -1.83 16.36 8.11
N ILE A 66 -0.81 17.21 8.21
CA ILE A 66 0.01 17.60 7.05
C ILE A 66 1.10 16.53 6.88
N MET A 67 0.98 15.71 5.86
CA MET A 67 1.97 14.68 5.54
C MET A 67 2.96 15.23 4.52
N LYS A 68 4.21 15.40 4.91
CA LYS A 68 5.24 15.96 4.03
C LYS A 68 5.88 14.91 3.13
N ASN A 69 6.26 15.33 1.92
CA ASN A 69 7.13 14.57 1.03
C ASN A 69 6.62 13.14 0.67
N VAL A 70 5.30 12.97 0.59
CA VAL A 70 4.61 11.70 0.33
C VAL A 70 4.79 11.30 -1.14
N PRO A 71 5.25 10.07 -1.44
CA PRO A 71 5.29 9.57 -2.81
C PRO A 71 3.87 9.39 -3.37
N ALA A 72 3.58 10.02 -4.50
CA ALA A 72 2.25 9.98 -5.12
C ALA A 72 2.35 10.06 -6.65
N GLY A 73 1.42 9.41 -7.34
CA GLY A 73 1.12 9.70 -8.74
C GLY A 73 0.23 10.93 -8.80
N VAL A 74 0.61 11.95 -9.57
CA VAL A 74 -0.18 13.17 -9.74
C VAL A 74 -0.55 13.32 -11.21
N CYS A 75 -1.84 13.40 -11.51
CA CYS A 75 -2.30 13.68 -12.87
C CYS A 75 -1.82 15.07 -13.32
N ARG A 76 -1.14 15.14 -14.47
CA ARG A 76 -0.61 16.38 -15.04
C ARG A 76 -1.68 17.37 -15.49
N GLN A 77 -2.91 16.89 -15.71
CA GLN A 77 -4.01 17.70 -16.22
C GLN A 77 -4.93 18.21 -15.11
N CYS A 78 -5.48 17.31 -14.28
CA CYS A 78 -6.47 17.67 -13.27
C CYS A 78 -5.92 17.71 -11.83
N GLY A 79 -4.69 17.24 -11.59
CA GLY A 79 -4.09 17.23 -10.26
C GLY A 79 -4.59 16.14 -9.31
N GLU A 80 -5.37 15.17 -9.82
CA GLU A 80 -5.81 13.99 -9.05
C GLU A 80 -4.60 13.21 -8.51
N LYS A 81 -4.72 12.67 -7.29
CA LYS A 81 -3.61 12.07 -6.54
C LYS A 81 -3.86 10.59 -6.34
N TYR A 82 -2.86 9.79 -6.67
CA TYR A 82 -2.87 8.35 -6.54
C TYR A 82 -1.75 7.93 -5.59
N PHE A 83 -2.06 7.04 -4.66
CA PHE A 83 -1.09 6.52 -3.70
C PHE A 83 -1.01 5.01 -3.84
N LYS A 84 0.21 4.47 -3.79
CA LYS A 84 0.42 3.03 -3.81
C LYS A 84 -0.05 2.41 -2.49
N PRO A 85 -0.43 1.11 -2.47
CA PRO A 85 -0.98 0.48 -1.26
C PRO A 85 -0.07 0.56 -0.02
N ASP A 86 1.24 0.47 -0.22
CA ASP A 86 2.25 0.61 0.84
C ASP A 86 2.34 2.04 1.39
N VAL A 87 2.21 3.05 0.52
CA VAL A 87 2.12 4.46 0.92
C VAL A 87 0.85 4.70 1.72
N LEU A 88 -0.30 4.23 1.25
CA LEU A 88 -1.58 4.36 1.98
C LEU A 88 -1.52 3.71 3.36
N LYS A 89 -0.93 2.51 3.46
CA LYS A 89 -0.73 1.82 4.75
C LYS A 89 0.14 2.65 5.70
N GLN A 90 1.20 3.27 5.20
CA GLN A 90 2.04 4.14 6.01
C GLN A 90 1.29 5.41 6.45
N MET A 91 0.54 6.05 5.55
CA MET A 91 -0.26 7.24 5.88
C MET A 91 -1.27 6.93 7.00
N ASP A 92 -1.97 5.81 6.90
CA ASP A 92 -2.92 5.36 7.94
C ASP A 92 -2.23 5.04 9.27
N GLN A 93 -1.08 4.36 9.22
CA GLN A 93 -0.28 4.11 10.42
C GLN A 93 0.17 5.41 11.09
N ARG A 94 0.66 6.40 10.34
CA ARG A 94 1.05 7.72 10.88
C ARG A 94 -0.11 8.46 11.51
N TYR A 95 -1.29 8.39 10.88
CA TYR A 95 -2.50 8.95 11.46
C TYR A 95 -2.78 8.33 12.82
N HIS A 96 -2.80 6.99 12.92
CA HIS A 96 -3.04 6.30 14.19
C HIS A 96 -1.96 6.56 15.26
N ASP A 97 -0.69 6.65 14.87
CA ASP A 97 0.40 6.99 15.78
C ASP A 97 0.17 8.37 16.43
N ILE A 98 -0.18 9.38 15.64
CA ILE A 98 -0.32 10.76 16.14
C ILE A 98 -1.66 10.94 16.85
N VAL A 99 -2.74 10.41 16.30
CA VAL A 99 -4.11 10.68 16.76
C VAL A 99 -4.51 9.79 17.92
N ASP A 100 -4.33 8.48 17.79
CA ASP A 100 -4.80 7.53 18.81
C ASP A 100 -3.73 7.30 19.88
N ARG A 101 -2.48 7.14 19.44
CA ARG A 101 -1.34 6.85 20.34
C ARG A 101 -0.66 8.11 20.86
N HIS A 102 -1.12 9.29 20.43
CA HIS A 102 -0.63 10.59 20.90
C HIS A 102 0.88 10.77 20.72
N GLN A 103 1.46 10.16 19.68
CA GLN A 103 2.86 10.37 19.33
C GLN A 103 3.04 11.83 18.90
N LYS A 104 4.07 12.49 19.44
CA LYS A 104 4.40 13.86 19.07
C LYS A 104 4.81 13.91 17.59
N PRO A 105 4.19 14.79 16.77
CA PRO A 105 4.60 14.98 15.38
C PRO A 105 5.95 15.69 15.30
N GLU A 106 6.58 15.62 14.12
CA GLU A 106 7.83 16.31 13.82
C GLU A 106 7.69 17.83 13.99
N GLU A 107 6.53 18.36 13.58
CA GLU A 107 6.15 19.76 13.77
C GLU A 107 4.63 19.88 13.92
N VAL A 108 4.19 20.99 14.51
CA VAL A 108 2.79 21.39 14.56
C VAL A 108 2.69 22.76 13.89
N VAL A 109 1.79 22.89 12.93
CA VAL A 109 1.52 24.16 12.23
C VAL A 109 0.24 24.75 12.78
N GLU A 110 0.28 26.01 13.19
CA GLU A 110 -0.93 26.76 13.55
C GLU A 110 -1.61 27.27 12.29
N ILE A 111 -2.90 26.98 12.14
CA ILE A 111 -3.68 27.32 10.94
C ILE A 111 -4.80 28.30 11.33
N PRO A 112 -4.68 29.60 10.98
CA PRO A 112 -5.74 30.57 11.19
C PRO A 112 -7.00 30.21 10.40
N ALA A 113 -8.17 30.38 11.00
CA ALA A 113 -9.48 30.16 10.37
C ALA A 113 -10.37 31.40 10.55
N VAL A 114 -11.15 31.72 9.50
CA VAL A 114 -12.08 32.85 9.48
C VAL A 114 -13.45 32.41 9.00
N SER A 115 -14.51 33.06 9.48
CA SER A 115 -15.88 32.91 8.99
C SER A 115 -16.24 34.09 8.07
N PHE A 116 -17.14 33.87 7.11
CA PHE A 116 -17.71 34.92 6.25
C PHE A 116 -19.07 35.37 6.76
#